data_AF-A0A7W0JCJ2-F1
#
_entry.id   AF-A0A7W0JCJ2-F1
#
_cell.length_a   1.000
_cell.length_b   1.000
_cell.length_c   1.000
_cell.angle_alpha   90.00
_cell.angle_beta   90.00
_cell.angle_gamma   90.00
#
_symmetry.space_group_name_H-M   'P 1'
#
loop_
_entity.id
_entity.type
_entity.pdbx_description
1 polymer ?
#
loop_
_entity_poly.entity_id
_entity_poly.type
_entity_poly.pdbx_seq_one_letter_code
_entity_poly.pdbx_strand_id
1 'polypeptide(L)' 'MQVIECNECGETLQAAENEELVRILGAHLAAEHDIESDEEELTELVETEAYLAMDS' A
#
# COMPACT_ATOMS: atom_id res chain seq x y z
N MET A 1 6.79 4.93 10.40
CA MET A 1 5.61 5.01 9.52
C MET A 1 5.89 4.10 8.34
N GLN A 2 4.96 3.21 8.01
CA GLN A 2 5.10 2.30 6.88
C GLN A 2 4.67 3.02 5.61
N VAL A 3 5.42 2.85 4.55
CA VAL A 3 5.23 3.57 3.29
C VAL A 3 5.36 2.59 2.13
N ILE A 4 4.47 2.67 1.15
CA ILE A 4 4.54 1.92 -0.10
C ILE A 4 4.24 2.86 -1.27
N GLU A 5 4.93 2.66 -2.40
CA GLU A 5 4.62 3.36 -3.65
C GLU A 5 3.64 2.51 -4.47
N CYS A 6 2.58 3.12 -4.98
CA CYS A 6 1.65 2.44 -5.87
C CYS A 6 2.34 2.12 -7.20
N ASN A 7 2.36 0.84 -7.58
CA ASN A 7 2.99 0.36 -8.80
C ASN A 7 2.30 0.85 -10.10
N GLU A 8 1.08 1.39 -10.01
CA GLU A 8 0.32 1.87 -11.18
C GLU A 8 0.55 3.36 -11.46
N CYS A 9 0.61 4.21 -10.43
CA CYS A 9 0.71 5.66 -10.59
C CYS A 9 1.91 6.33 -9.90
N GLY A 10 2.68 5.57 -9.11
CA GLY A 10 3.79 6.11 -8.32
C GLY A 10 3.36 6.93 -7.10
N GLU A 11 2.08 6.91 -6.72
CA GLU A 11 1.61 7.62 -5.52
C GLU A 11 2.11 6.92 -4.25
N THR A 12 2.65 7.72 -3.32
CA THR A 12 3.13 7.21 -2.04
C THR A 12 1.98 7.12 -1.03
N LEU A 13 1.69 5.91 -0.57
CA LEU A 13 0.71 5.61 0.47
C LEU A 13 1.43 5.33 1.79
N GLN A 14 0.86 5.78 2.90
CA GLN A 14 1.50 5.63 4.21
C GLN A 14 0.50 5.31 5.32
N ALA A 15 0.94 4.53 6.30
CA ALA A 15 0.15 4.11 7.45
C ALA A 15 1.00 3.89 8.70
N ALA A 16 0.34 3.76 9.85
CA ALA A 16 1.04 3.43 11.10
C ALA A 16 1.57 1.98 11.08
N GLU A 17 0.78 1.06 10.54
CA GLU A 17 1.01 -0.39 10.55
C GLU A 17 0.65 -1.02 9.18
N ASN A 18 1.20 -2.19 8.87
CA ASN A 18 0.99 -2.86 7.58
C ASN A 18 -0.49 -3.18 7.31
N GLU A 19 -1.26 -3.62 8.31
CA GLU A 19 -2.69 -3.92 8.15
C GLU A 19 -3.51 -2.69 7.70
N GLU A 20 -3.13 -1.50 8.19
CA GLU A 20 -3.74 -0.26 7.73
C GLU A 20 -3.28 0.09 6.31
N LEU A 21 -2.00 -0.12 6.00
CA LEU A 21 -1.44 0.11 4.67
C LEU A 21 -2.07 -0.78 3.59
N VAL A 22 -2.34 -2.05 3.90
CA VAL A 22 -3.05 -3.01 3.01
C VAL A 22 -4.44 -2.47 2.64
N ARG A 23 -5.20 -2.01 3.62
CA ARG A 23 -6.54 -1.44 3.38
C ARG A 23 -6.49 -0.17 2.54
N ILE A 24 -5.51 0.69 2.79
CA ILE A 24 -5.32 1.94 2.03
C ILE A 24 -4.92 1.62 0.58
N LEU A 25 -3.98 0.70 0.37
CA LEU A 25 -3.55 0.28 -0.96
C LEU A 25 -4.68 -0.35 -1.76
N GLY A 26 -5.43 -1.28 -1.17
CA GLY A 26 -6.58 -1.89 -1.84
C GLY A 26 -7.65 -0.86 -2.22
N ALA A 27 -7.96 0.08 -1.32
CA ALA A 27 -8.92 1.15 -1.60
C ALA A 27 -8.42 2.10 -2.70
N HIS A 28 -7.12 2.40 -2.73
CA HIS A 28 -6.51 3.22 -3.77
C HIS A 28 -6.56 2.52 -5.15
N LEU A 29 -6.19 1.24 -5.21
CA LEU A 29 -6.24 0.46 -6.44
C LEU A 29 -7.66 0.37 -7.03
N ALA A 30 -8.66 0.16 -6.17
CA ALA A 30 -10.05 0.13 -6.61
C ALA A 30 -10.57 1.51 -7.07
N ALA A 31 -10.20 2.58 -6.38
CA ALA A 31 -10.71 3.92 -6.66
C ALA A 31 -10.05 4.61 -7.86
N GLU A 32 -8.72 4.49 -7.97
CA GLU A 32 -7.93 5.24 -8.95
C GLU A 32 -7.62 4.40 -10.20
N HIS A 33 -7.55 3.07 -10.07
CA HIS A 33 -7.11 2.18 -11.15
C HIS A 33 -8.16 1.15 -11.59
N ASP A 34 -9.33 1.10 -10.94
CA ASP A 34 -10.39 0.09 -11.18
C ASP A 34 -9.86 -1.36 -11.05
N ILE A 35 -8.84 -1.55 -10.19
CA ILE A 35 -8.22 -2.84 -9.91
C ILE A 35 -8.76 -3.35 -8.58
N GLU A 36 -9.45 -4.50 -8.63
CA GLU A 36 -9.79 -5.27 -7.44
C GLU A 36 -8.67 -6.28 -7.15
N SER A 37 -8.04 -6.13 -5.98
CA SER A 37 -7.05 -7.08 -5.44
C SER A 37 -7.60 -7.71 -4.18
N ASP A 38 -7.27 -8.98 -3.94
CA ASP A 38 -7.62 -9.63 -2.68
C ASP A 38 -6.65 -9.26 -1.55
N GLU A 39 -7.10 -9.49 -0.32
CA GLU A 39 -6.36 -9.10 0.89
C GLU A 39 -5.03 -9.86 1.03
N GLU A 40 -4.93 -11.09 0.52
CA GLU A 40 -3.72 -11.92 0.61
C GLU A 40 -2.63 -11.35 -0.32
N GLU A 41 -2.96 -11.06 -1.58
CA GLU A 41 -2.07 -10.42 -2.55
C GLU A 41 -1.58 -9.04 -2.05
N LEU A 42 -2.50 -8.23 -1.52
CA LEU A 42 -2.16 -6.91 -0.97
C LEU A 42 -1.25 -7.01 0.26
N THR A 43 -1.47 -8.02 1.10
CA THR A 43 -0.64 -8.26 2.28
C THR A 43 0.77 -8.66 1.88
N GLU A 44 0.92 -9.61 0.95
CA GLU A 44 2.24 -10.01 0.44
C GLU A 44 2.99 -8.84 -0.21
N LEU A 45 2.27 -8.00 -0.97
CA LEU A 45 2.84 -6.83 -1.60
C LEU A 45 3.33 -5.80 -0.58
N VAL A 46 2.51 -5.50 0.44
CA VAL A 46 2.89 -4.58 1.52
C VAL A 46 4.05 -5.14 2.34
N GLU A 47 4.07 -6.43 2.66
CA GLU A 47 5.17 -7.04 3.43
C GLU A 47 6.50 -7.02 2.66
N THR A 48 6.45 -7.10 1.33
CA THR A 48 7.64 -7.16 0.48
C THR A 48 8.17 -5.77 0.12
N GLU A 49 7.28 -4.84 -0.24
CA GLU A 49 7.66 -3.56 -0.86
C GLU A 49 7.53 -2.37 0.10
N ALA A 50 6.77 -2.48 1.20
CA ALA A 50 6.67 -1.37 2.13
C ALA A 50 7.98 -1.16 2.90
N TYR A 51 8.33 0.11 3.08
CA TYR A 51 9.52 0.52 3.80
C TYR A 51 9.19 1.48 4.94
N LEU A 52 10.05 1.47 5.95
CA LEU A 52 9.96 2.42 7.06
C LEU A 52 10.52 3.77 6.62
N ALA A 53 9.65 4.77 6.49
CA ALA A 53 10.08 6.15 6.46
C ALA A 53 10.56 6.55 7.86
N MET A 54 11.86 6.83 7.97
CA MET A 54 12.40 7.60 9.09
C MET A 54 12.34 9.07 8.67
N ASP A 55 11.45 9.85 9.30
CA ASP A 55 11.54 11.31 9.26
C ASP A 55 12.94 11.69 9.77
N SER A 56 13.78 12.23 8.89
CA SER A 56 15.09 12.80 9.23
C SER A 56 14.96 14.26 9.64
#